data_AF-A0A1F2X2C7-F1
#
_entry.id   AF-A0A1F2X2C7-F1
#
_cell.length_a   1.000
_cell.length_b   1.000
_cell.length_c   1.000
_cell.angle_alpha   90.00
_cell.angle_beta   90.00
_cell.angle_gamma   90.00
#
_symmetry.space_group_name_H-M   'P 1'
#
loop_
_entity.id
_entity.type
_entity.pdbx_description
1 polymer ?
#
loop_
_entity_poly.entity_id
_entity_poly.type
_entity_poly.pdbx_seq_one_letter_code
_entity_poly.pdbx_strand_id
1 'polypeptide(L)' 'MDEEDGMGRRTRDTVSVACANCGGKDAIQIALMLPDDTEVTFNSCHRCEHRWWESGSGVIDLNVVLEKARKH' A
#
# COMPACT_ATOMS: atom_id res chain seq x y z
N MET A 1 1.88 -33.19 -29.95
CA MET A 1 3.06 -32.44 -30.40
C MET A 1 2.72 -30.97 -30.33
N ASP A 2 2.23 -30.47 -29.19
CA ASP A 2 2.84 -30.34 -27.82
C ASP A 2 3.28 -28.87 -27.70
N GLU A 3 2.44 -28.04 -27.08
CA GLU A 3 2.69 -27.40 -25.76
C GLU A 3 3.70 -26.25 -25.85
N GLU A 4 3.21 -25.01 -25.75
CA GLU A 4 3.94 -23.94 -25.05
C GLU A 4 2.99 -23.13 -24.17
N ASP A 5 2.91 -23.59 -22.93
CA ASP A 5 2.64 -22.81 -21.73
C ASP A 5 3.43 -21.50 -21.72
N GLY A 6 2.76 -20.40 -21.37
CA GLY A 6 3.39 -19.08 -21.35
C GLY A 6 2.65 -18.07 -20.50
N MET A 7 2.28 -18.47 -19.28
CA MET A 7 1.85 -17.67 -18.13
C MET A 7 1.81 -16.15 -18.39
N GLY A 8 0.62 -15.64 -18.72
CA GLY A 8 0.35 -14.21 -18.78
C GLY A 8 0.77 -13.58 -17.46
N ARG A 9 1.87 -12.82 -17.47
CA ARG A 9 2.25 -11.96 -16.35
C ARG A 9 1.08 -11.03 -16.13
N ARG A 10 0.25 -11.34 -15.12
CA ARG A 10 -0.67 -10.36 -14.55
C ARG A 10 0.23 -9.23 -14.12
N THR A 11 0.32 -8.17 -14.92
CA THR A 11 0.90 -6.91 -14.51
C THR A 11 0.04 -6.49 -13.35
N ARG A 12 0.47 -6.86 -12.13
CA ARG A 12 -0.12 -6.33 -10.92
C ARG A 12 0.12 -4.84 -11.09
N ASP A 13 -0.95 -4.08 -11.36
CA ASP A 13 -0.94 -2.63 -11.40
C ASP A 13 -0.51 -2.16 -10.02
N THR A 14 0.79 -2.21 -9.81
CA THR A 14 1.45 -1.74 -8.62
C THR A 14 1.64 -0.27 -8.90
N VAL A 15 0.70 0.52 -8.39
CA VAL A 15 0.89 1.96 -8.34
C VAL A 15 2.18 2.19 -7.56
N SER A 16 3.23 2.59 -8.28
CA SER A 16 4.53 2.86 -7.68
C SER A 16 4.47 4.23 -7.02
N VAL A 17 4.61 4.24 -5.69
CA VAL A 17 4.60 5.47 -4.89
C VAL A 17 6.03 5.84 -4.50
N ALA A 18 6.32 7.14 -4.37
CA ALA A 18 7.61 7.59 -3.84
C ALA A 18 7.63 7.42 -2.32
N CYS A 19 8.70 6.84 -1.79
CA CYS A 19 8.87 6.66 -0.36
C CYS A 19 8.95 8.01 0.35
N ALA A 20 8.08 8.23 1.35
CA ALA A 20 8.07 9.44 2.17
C ALA A 20 9.37 9.68 2.97
N ASN A 21 10.19 8.64 3.16
CA ASN A 21 11.45 8.72 3.89
C ASN A 21 12.69 8.85 2.98
N CYS A 22 12.85 7.97 1.99
CA CYS A 22 14.07 7.92 1.16
C CYS A 22 13.88 8.43 -0.28
N GLY A 23 12.65 8.78 -0.68
CA GLY A 23 12.32 9.22 -2.05
C GLY A 23 12.38 8.13 -3.12
N GLY A 24 12.68 6.88 -2.77
CA GLY A 24 12.73 5.76 -3.71
C GLY A 24 11.35 5.43 -4.31
N LYS A 25 11.31 5.02 -5.58
CA LYS A 25 10.07 4.65 -6.31
C LYS A 25 9.71 3.16 -6.23
N ASP A 26 10.43 2.42 -5.39
CA ASP A 26 10.20 1.01 -5.13
C ASP A 26 9.48 0.87 -3.79
N ALA A 27 8.24 1.34 -3.80
CA ALA A 27 7.30 1.19 -2.72
C ALA A 27 5.95 0.73 -3.27
N ILE A 28 5.31 -0.15 -2.53
CA ILE A 28 3.97 -0.63 -2.80
C ILE A 28 2.95 0.24 -2.08
N GLN A 29 1.73 0.25 -2.61
CA GLN A 29 0.59 0.94 -2.07
C GLN A 29 -0.62 0.00 -2.03
N ILE A 30 -1.35 -0.02 -0.91
CA ILE A 30 -2.55 -0.85 -0.72
C ILE A 30 -3.65 0.02 -0.08
N ALA A 31 -4.75 0.23 -0.80
CA ALA A 31 -5.93 0.91 -0.28
C ALA A 31 -6.78 -0.04 0.59
N LEU A 32 -7.30 0.48 1.70
CA LEU A 32 -8.06 -0.24 2.72
C LEU A 32 -9.24 0.64 3.16
N MET A 33 -10.41 0.03 3.34
CA MET A 33 -11.57 0.67 3.97
C MET A 33 -11.68 0.17 5.41
N LEU A 34 -11.60 1.09 6.37
CA LEU A 34 -11.73 0.77 7.80
C LEU A 34 -13.20 0.64 8.19
N PRO A 35 -13.52 0.02 9.35
CA PRO A 35 -14.89 -0.16 9.82
C PRO A 35 -15.66 1.14 10.06
N ASP A 36 -14.98 2.26 10.30
CA ASP A 36 -15.57 3.59 10.45
C ASP A 36 -15.78 4.32 9.10
N ASP A 37 -15.81 3.56 8.00
CA ASP A 37 -15.86 4.01 6.60
C ASP A 37 -14.69 4.91 6.18
N THR A 38 -13.62 4.99 6.98
CA THR A 38 -12.41 5.74 6.58
C THR A 38 -11.60 4.94 5.57
N GLU A 39 -11.34 5.54 4.40
CA GLU A 39 -10.34 5.02 3.46
C GLU A 39 -8.93 5.42 3.91
N VAL A 40 -8.06 4.42 4.03
CA VAL A 40 -6.64 4.58 4.33
C VAL A 40 -5.80 3.79 3.35
N THR A 41 -4.56 4.23 3.18
CA THR A 41 -3.60 3.61 2.30
C THR A 41 -2.38 3.19 3.09
N PHE A 42 -2.05 1.91 3.02
CA PHE A 42 -0.81 1.37 3.54
C PHE A 42 0.27 1.42 2.46
N ASN A 43 1.42 1.97 2.81
CA ASN A 43 2.58 2.04 1.93
C ASN A 43 3.80 1.37 2.56
N SER A 44 4.59 0.68 1.75
CA SER A 44 5.82 0.01 2.20
C SER A 44 6.91 0.12 1.15
N CYS A 45 8.07 0.66 1.53
CA CYS A 45 9.23 0.77 0.65
C CYS A 45 10.14 -0.47 0.76
N HIS A 46 10.46 -1.10 -0.37
CA HIS A 46 11.39 -2.24 -0.38
C HIS A 46 12.86 -1.83 -0.23
N ARG A 47 13.20 -0.55 -0.49
CA ARG A 47 14.60 -0.07 -0.42
C ARG A 47 15.08 0.23 1.00
N CYS A 48 14.24 0.86 1.80
CA CYS A 48 14.62 1.32 3.15
C CYS A 48 13.70 0.78 4.23
N GLU A 49 12.77 -0.11 3.87
CA GLU A 49 11.83 -0.78 4.78
C GLU A 49 10.89 0.15 5.54
N HIS A 50 10.85 1.43 5.14
CA HIS A 50 9.96 2.42 5.72
C HIS A 50 8.52 2.09 5.35
N ARG A 51 7.66 2.11 6.37
CA ARG A 51 6.23 1.83 6.29
C ARG A 51 5.49 3.05 6.81
N TRP A 52 4.49 3.49 6.07
CA TRP A 52 3.69 4.64 6.45
C TRP A 52 2.24 4.48 6.00
N TRP A 53 1.37 5.27 6.62
CA TRP A 53 -0.05 5.27 6.35
C TRP A 53 -0.47 6.63 5.83
N GLU A 54 -1.42 6.64 4.91
CA GLU A 54 -2.01 7.85 4.38
C GLU A 54 -3.54 7.76 4.46
N SER A 55 -4.18 8.92 4.54
CA SER A 55 -5.61 9.07 4.30
C SER A 55 -5.81 10.25 3.34
N GLY A 56 -7.05 10.56 2.96
CA GLY A 56 -7.34 11.71 2.09
C GLY A 56 -6.76 13.06 2.57
N SER A 57 -6.35 13.18 3.84
CA SER A 57 -5.69 14.37 4.40
C SER A 57 -4.16 14.32 4.44
N GLY A 58 -3.52 13.22 4.03
CA GLY A 58 -2.06 13.05 4.04
C GLY A 58 -1.58 11.91 4.95
N VAL A 59 -0.29 11.95 5.33
CA VAL A 59 0.35 10.92 6.17
C VAL A 59 -0.24 10.94 7.58
N ILE A 60 -0.60 9.76 8.08
CA ILE A 60 -1.18 9.56 9.43
C ILE A 60 -0.36 8.55 10.23
N ASP A 61 -0.39 8.70 11.56
CA ASP A 61 0.29 7.78 12.47
C ASP A 61 -0.43 6.43 12.56
N LEU A 62 0.34 5.35 12.75
CA LEU A 62 -0.21 4.00 12.90
C LEU A 62 -1.21 3.91 14.06
N ASN A 63 -1.00 4.62 15.18
CA ASN A 63 -1.94 4.58 16.30
C ASN A 63 -3.30 5.16 15.91
N VAL A 64 -3.35 6.20 15.07
CA VAL A 64 -4.62 6.76 14.55
C VAL A 64 -5.36 5.72 13.72
N VAL A 65 -4.64 4.97 12.87
CA VAL A 65 -5.21 3.88 12.08
C VAL A 65 -5.77 2.79 12.97
N LEU A 66 -5.02 2.37 14.00
CA LEU A 66 -5.45 1.32 14.92
C LEU A 66 -6.68 1.73 15.74
N GLU A 67 -6.75 2.98 16.20
CA GLU A 67 -7.92 3.48 16.93
C GLU A 67 -9.17 3.54 16.05
N LYS A 68 -9.03 3.86 14.75
CA LYS A 68 -10.13 3.79 13.78
C LYS A 68 -10.55 2.35 13.49
N ALA A 69 -9.58 1.45 13.33
CA ALA A 69 -9.82 0.04 13.06
C ALA A 69 -10.50 -0.71 14.24
N ARG A 70 -10.36 -0.19 15.47
CA ARG A 70 -10.96 -0.76 16.68
C ARG A 70 -12.44 -0.41 16.87
N LYS A 71 -12.93 0.66 16.26
CA LYS A 71 -14.33 1.07 16.39
C LYS A 71 -15.20 0.09 15.62
N HIS A 72 -15.92 -0.76 16.36
CA HIS A 72 -16.95 -1.68 15.89
C HIS A 72 -18.27 -1.32 16.56
#